data_AF-A0A2H0AMY0-F1
#
_entry.id   AF-A0A2H0AMY0-F1
#
_cell.length_a   1.000
_cell.length_b   1.000
_cell.length_c   1.000
_cell.angle_alpha   90.00
_cell.angle_beta   90.00
_cell.angle_gamma   90.00
#
_symmetry.space_group_name_H-M   'P 1'
#
loop_
_entity.id
_entity.type
_entity.pdbx_description
1 polymer ?
#
loop_
_entity_poly.entity_id
_entity_poly.type
_entity_poly.pdbx_seq_one_letter_code
_entity_poly.pdbx_strand_id
1 'polypeptide(L)'
;MSEIIMDVKNKSLGRAATEIALILQGKDKTSYEQRKIGGNIVRVKNISELKFTGRKLEQKTYYRHTGFMGHLKSKTLEEAFAKSPEWVLRHAVRG
;
A
#
# COMPACT_ATOMS: atom_id res chain seq x y z
N MET A 1 -16.26 -14.09 -7.55
CA MET A 1 -15.09 -13.20 -7.38
C MET A 1 -15.33 -11.97 -8.23
N SER A 2 -15.18 -10.77 -7.69
CA SER A 2 -15.34 -9.53 -8.45
C SER A 2 -13.99 -8.86 -8.64
N GLU A 3 -13.69 -8.49 -9.88
CA GLU A 3 -12.50 -7.75 -10.24
C GLU A 3 -12.79 -6.25 -10.21
N ILE A 4 -11.95 -5.50 -9.50
CA ILE A 4 -12.10 -4.06 -9.33
C ILE A 4 -10.82 -3.39 -9.80
N ILE A 5 -10.96 -2.50 -10.78
CA ILE A 5 -9.84 -1.70 -11.30
C ILE A 5 -9.88 -0.35 -10.60
N MET A 6 -8.80 0.00 -9.90
CA MET A 6 -8.66 1.27 -9.19
C MET A 6 -7.57 2.13 -9.84
N ASP A 7 -7.96 3.34 -10.24
CA ASP A 7 -7.01 4.38 -10.62
C ASP A 7 -6.58 5.17 -9.38
N VAL A 8 -5.26 5.26 -9.15
CA VAL A 8 -4.68 5.99 -8.02
C VAL A 8 -4.03 7.30 -8.40
N LYS A 9 -4.22 7.77 -9.64
CA LYS A 9 -3.78 9.08 -10.09
C LYS A 9 -4.27 10.18 -9.15
N ASN A 10 -3.33 11.01 -8.67
CA ASN A 10 -3.59 12.11 -7.73
C ASN A 10 -4.19 11.70 -6.37
N LYS A 11 -4.32 10.40 -6.05
CA LYS A 11 -4.79 9.96 -4.73
C LYS A 11 -3.65 9.99 -3.72
N SER A 12 -4.00 10.32 -2.47
CA SER A 12 -3.05 10.20 -1.36
C SER A 12 -2.79 8.74 -1.03
N LEU A 13 -1.52 8.34 -0.87
CA LEU A 13 -1.12 6.94 -0.59
C LEU A 13 -1.97 6.29 0.50
N GLY A 14 -2.12 6.95 1.65
CA GLY A 14 -2.86 6.39 2.79
C GLY A 14 -4.33 6.16 2.49
N ARG A 15 -5.02 7.14 1.87
CA ARG A 15 -6.44 7.01 1.52
C ARG A 15 -6.67 5.89 0.50
N ALA A 16 -5.82 5.83 -0.53
CA ALA A 16 -5.87 4.76 -1.51
C ALA A 16 -5.63 3.39 -0.86
N ALA A 17 -4.66 3.27 0.05
CA ALA A 17 -4.38 2.03 0.74
C ALA A 17 -5.57 1.55 1.60
N THR A 18 -6.23 2.45 2.33
CA THR A 18 -7.42 2.12 3.12
C THR A 18 -8.58 1.64 2.26
N GLU A 19 -8.88 2.33 1.16
CA GLU A 19 -9.91 1.91 0.20
C GLU A 19 -9.62 0.51 -0.36
N ILE A 20 -8.38 0.26 -0.76
CA ILE A 20 -7.94 -1.04 -1.29
C ILE A 20 -8.08 -2.13 -0.23
N ALA A 21 -7.66 -1.88 1.01
CA ALA A 21 -7.74 -2.85 2.10
C ALA A 21 -9.18 -3.24 2.42
N LEU A 22 -10.12 -2.28 2.44
CA LEU A 22 -11.55 -2.53 2.65
C LEU A 22 -12.12 -3.46 1.58
N ILE A 23 -11.81 -3.16 0.31
CA ILE A 23 -12.26 -3.96 -0.83
C ILE A 23 -11.66 -5.37 -0.79
N LEU A 24 -10.36 -5.50 -0.49
CA LEU A 24 -9.70 -6.80 -0.39
C LEU A 24 -10.28 -7.65 0.75
N GLN A 25 -10.65 -7.04 1.88
CA GLN A 25 -11.29 -7.73 2.99
C GLN A 25 -12.78 -8.06 2.72
N GLY A 26 -13.40 -7.43 1.72
CA GLY A 26 -14.82 -7.58 1.43
C GLY A 26 -15.72 -6.87 2.46
N LYS A 27 -15.18 -5.90 3.21
CA LYS A 27 -15.91 -5.11 4.21
C LYS A 27 -16.90 -4.12 3.60
N ASP A 28 -16.84 -3.93 2.29
CA ASP A 28 -17.79 -3.16 1.50
C ASP A 28 -19.15 -3.88 1.34
N LYS A 29 -19.20 -5.20 1.55
CA LYS A 29 -20.40 -6.03 1.37
C LYS A 29 -21.04 -6.37 2.70
N THR A 30 -22.38 -6.42 2.72
CA THR A 30 -23.16 -6.87 3.89
C THR A 30 -22.89 -8.33 4.27
N SER A 31 -22.40 -9.14 3.33
CA SER A 31 -22.00 -10.53 3.54
C SER A 31 -20.61 -10.69 4.18
N TYR A 32 -20.05 -9.63 4.77
CA TYR A 32 -18.72 -9.68 5.37
C TYR A 32 -18.68 -10.65 6.56
N GLU A 33 -17.74 -11.59 6.51
CA GLU A 33 -17.42 -12.49 7.61
C GLU A 33 -15.92 -12.41 7.91
N GLN A 34 -15.56 -12.00 9.13
CA GLN A 34 -14.17 -11.79 9.52
C GLN A 34 -13.28 -13.03 9.39
N ARG A 35 -13.86 -14.24 9.55
CA ARG A 35 -13.15 -15.52 9.43
C ARG A 35 -12.88 -15.96 7.99
N LYS A 36 -13.58 -15.37 7.01
CA LYS A 36 -13.50 -15.76 5.60
C LYS A 36 -12.57 -14.81 4.85
N ILE A 37 -11.85 -15.36 3.88
CA ILE A 37 -11.01 -14.57 2.97
C ILE A 37 -11.92 -13.81 2.01
N GLY A 38 -11.63 -12.52 1.79
CA GLY A 38 -12.35 -11.72 0.81
C GLY A 38 -12.16 -12.26 -0.61
N GLY A 39 -13.24 -12.30 -1.39
CA GLY A 39 -13.26 -12.85 -2.76
C GLY A 39 -13.02 -11.82 -3.87
N ASN A 40 -12.46 -10.66 -3.53
CA ASN A 40 -12.27 -9.53 -4.45
C ASN A 40 -10.80 -9.47 -4.93
N ILE A 41 -10.61 -9.10 -6.19
CA ILE A 41 -9.29 -8.85 -6.77
C ILE A 41 -9.21 -7.37 -7.12
N VAL A 42 -8.19 -6.68 -6.63
CA VAL A 42 -7.96 -5.26 -6.93
C VAL A 42 -6.77 -5.11 -7.87
N ARG A 43 -7.00 -4.52 -9.05
CA ARG A 43 -5.95 -4.11 -9.98
C ARG A 43 -5.76 -2.61 -9.92
N VAL A 44 -4.53 -2.17 -9.68
CA VAL A 44 -4.21 -0.74 -9.51
C VAL A 44 -3.52 -0.22 -10.78
N LYS A 45 -3.95 0.97 -11.24
CA LYS A 45 -3.34 1.70 -12.38
C LYS A 45 -2.73 3.03 -11.91
N ASN A 46 -1.73 3.53 -12.66
CA ASN A 46 -1.07 4.82 -12.44
C ASN A 46 -0.40 5.00 -11.06
N ILE A 47 0.26 3.95 -10.55
CA ILE A 47 0.92 3.95 -9.22
C ILE A 47 2.01 5.04 -9.13
N SER A 48 2.68 5.37 -10.23
CA SER A 48 3.68 6.43 -10.30
C SER A 48 3.13 7.84 -10.01
N GLU A 49 1.82 8.06 -10.21
CA GLU A 49 1.16 9.36 -10.04
C GLU A 49 0.51 9.53 -8.64
N LEU A 50 0.94 8.74 -7.67
CA LEU A 50 0.50 8.85 -6.29
C LEU A 50 0.96 10.17 -5.67
N LYS A 51 0.06 10.79 -4.89
CA LYS A 51 0.37 12.02 -4.15
C LYS A 51 0.84 11.72 -2.74
N PHE A 52 1.93 12.38 -2.36
CA PHE A 52 2.44 12.41 -0.99
C PHE A 52 2.22 13.82 -0.44
N THR A 53 1.69 13.91 0.78
CA THR A 53 1.42 15.20 1.44
C THR A 53 2.64 15.66 2.23
N GLY A 54 3.03 16.93 2.09
CA GLY A 54 4.12 17.54 2.87
C GLY A 54 5.50 16.93 2.55
N ARG A 55 6.40 16.90 3.55
CA ARG A 55 7.79 16.41 3.42
C ARG A 55 7.95 14.91 3.68
N LYS A 56 6.87 14.13 3.52
CA LYS A 56 6.87 12.69 3.84
C LYS A 56 7.81 11.87 2.96
N LEU A 57 8.08 12.32 1.73
CA LEU A 57 9.02 11.65 0.82
C LEU A 57 10.42 11.55 1.44
N GLU A 58 10.87 12.64 2.05
CA GLU A 58 12.20 12.73 2.67
C GLU A 58 12.19 12.18 4.10
N GLN A 59 11.14 12.46 4.87
CA GLN A 59 11.12 12.17 6.32
C GLN A 59 10.75 10.73 6.67
N LYS A 60 10.01 10.03 5.81
CA LYS A 60 9.56 8.68 6.11
C LYS A 60 10.65 7.69 5.73
N THR A 61 11.17 6.97 6.72
CA THR A 61 12.18 5.93 6.53
C THR A 61 11.57 4.55 6.78
N TYR A 62 11.77 3.64 5.83
CA TYR A 62 11.49 2.22 5.98
C TYR A 62 12.69 1.51 6.59
N TYR A 63 12.45 0.77 7.66
CA TYR A 63 13.47 -0.03 8.32
C TYR A 63 13.20 -1.51 8.10
N ARG A 64 14.25 -2.28 7.86
CA ARG A 64 14.21 -3.74 7.84
C ARG A 64 15.47 -4.29 8.48
N HIS A 65 15.30 -5.32 9.30
CA HIS A 65 16.40 -6.03 9.95
C HIS A 65 16.45 -7.48 9.45
N THR A 66 17.65 -8.05 9.35
CA THR A 66 17.83 -9.46 8.93
C THR A 66 17.90 -10.43 10.11
N GLY A 67 18.10 -9.94 11.33
CA GLY A 67 18.19 -10.75 12.56
C GLY A 67 19.58 -10.74 13.20
N PHE A 68 20.63 -10.43 12.44
CA PHE A 68 22.01 -10.36 12.94
C PHE A 68 22.35 -8.96 13.51
N MET A 69 23.19 -8.90 14.54
CA MET A 69 23.63 -7.63 15.13
C MET A 69 24.24 -6.70 14.07
N GLY A 70 23.84 -5.42 14.08
CA GLY A 70 24.33 -4.40 13.15
C GLY A 70 23.70 -4.40 11.75
N HIS A 71 22.72 -5.26 11.44
CA HIS A 71 22.15 -5.38 10.10
C HIS A 71 20.82 -4.63 9.91
N LEU A 72 20.73 -3.41 10.44
CA LEU A 72 19.61 -2.52 10.20
C LEU A 72 19.77 -1.87 8.82
N LYS A 73 18.82 -2.15 7.92
CA LYS A 73 18.74 -1.52 6.60
C LYS A 73 17.63 -0.48 6.62
N SER A 74 17.98 0.77 6.36
CA SER A 74 17.05 1.87 6.17
C SER A 74 16.97 2.27 4.70
N LYS A 75 15.80 2.76 4.28
CA LYS A 75 15.57 3.43 2.99
C LYS A 75 14.54 4.52 3.15
N THR A 76 14.73 5.68 2.53
CA THR A 76 13.70 6.72 2.55
C THR A 76 12.51 6.33 1.68
N LEU A 77 11.37 6.97 1.90
CA LEU A 77 10.17 6.75 1.09
C LEU A 77 10.43 7.16 -0.36
N GLU A 78 11.17 8.25 -0.58
CA GLU A 78 11.61 8.68 -1.90
C GLU A 78 12.42 7.60 -2.62
N GLU A 79 13.47 7.06 -1.99
CA GLU A 79 14.29 5.98 -2.56
C GLU A 79 13.47 4.72 -2.84
N ALA A 80 12.58 4.35 -1.90
CA ALA A 80 11.72 3.19 -2.05
C ALA A 80 10.73 3.36 -3.20
N PHE A 81 10.16 4.56 -3.35
CA PHE A 81 9.20 4.88 -4.39
C PHE A 81 9.85 4.94 -5.78
N ALA A 82 11.03 5.56 -5.88
CA ALA A 82 11.82 5.58 -7.11
C ALA A 82 12.21 4.17 -7.59
N LYS A 83 12.60 3.29 -6.64
CA LYS A 83 13.00 1.92 -6.98
C LYS A 83 11.82 0.99 -7.27
N SER A 84 10.76 1.07 -6.48
CA SER A 84 9.65 0.10 -6.52
C SER A 84 8.37 0.72 -5.96
N PRO A 85 7.62 1.49 -6.77
CA PRO A 85 6.41 2.16 -6.33
C PRO A 85 5.30 1.15 -5.94
N GLU A 86 5.27 -0.01 -6.60
CA GLU A 86 4.38 -1.12 -6.25
C GLU A 86 4.60 -1.64 -4.82
N TRP A 87 5.87 -1.73 -4.40
CA TRP A 87 6.21 -2.21 -3.06
C TRP A 87 5.72 -1.24 -2.00
N VAL A 88 5.86 0.07 -2.25
CA VAL A 88 5.38 1.13 -1.33
C VAL A 88 3.88 1.01 -1.11
N LEU A 89 3.10 0.86 -2.19
CA LEU A 89 1.65 0.69 -2.10
C LEU A 89 1.27 -0.62 -1.40
N ARG A 90 1.89 -1.74 -1.78
CA ARG A 90 1.64 -3.05 -1.15
C ARG A 90 1.98 -3.04 0.34
N HIS A 91 3.07 -2.38 0.72
CA HIS A 91 3.45 -2.23 2.11
C HIS A 91 2.45 -1.38 2.89
N ALA A 92 1.91 -0.32 2.27
CA ALA A 92 0.88 0.52 2.88
C ALA A 92 -0.48 -0.19 3.04
N VAL A 93 -0.84 -1.09 2.11
CA VAL A 93 -2.08 -1.89 2.20
C VAL A 93 -1.96 -3.00 3.25
N ARG A 94 -0.75 -3.52 3.48
CA ARG A 94 -0.51 -4.60 4.44
C ARG A 94 -0.50 -4.13 5.90
N GLY A 95 -0.05 -2.90 6.13
CA GLY A 95 0.05 -2.31 7.47
C GLY A 95 -1.30 -1.82 7.96
#